data_AF-A0A1Q8BGP6-F1
#
_entry.id   AF-A0A1Q8BGP6-F1
#
_cell.length_a   1.000
_cell.length_b   1.000
_cell.length_c   1.000
_cell.angle_alpha   90.00
_cell.angle_beta   90.00
_cell.angle_gamma   90.00
#
_symmetry.space_group_name_H-M   'P 1'
#
loop_
_entity.id
_entity.type
_entity.pdbx_description
1 polymer ?
#
loop_
_entity_poly.entity_id
_entity_poly.type
_entity_poly.pdbx_seq_one_letter_code
_entity_poly.pdbx_strand_id
1 'polypeptide(L)' 'MSAARYRERMAELNVEIEKLQHEISKKQAKGRSTDDLEKKLEELEREKHDLVERIGELSIA' A
#
# COMPACT_ATOMS: atom_id res chain seq x y z
N MET A 1 -0.75 -2.55 -19.54
CA MET A 1 0.42 -1.95 -18.85
C MET A 1 1.57 -2.94 -18.91
N SER A 2 2.83 -2.48 -18.87
CA SER A 2 3.99 -3.38 -18.80
C SER A 2 4.30 -3.79 -17.36
N ALA A 3 4.94 -4.96 -17.18
CA ALA A 3 5.41 -5.42 -15.86
C ALA A 3 6.30 -4.38 -15.14
N ALA A 4 7.07 -3.59 -15.89
CA ALA A 4 7.88 -2.50 -15.34
C ALA A 4 7.01 -1.41 -14.66
N ARG A 5 5.90 -0.99 -15.29
CA ARG A 5 4.98 0.00 -14.69
C ARG A 5 4.29 -0.54 -13.44
N TYR A 6 3.95 -1.81 -13.40
CA TYR A 6 3.39 -2.41 -12.20
C TYR A 6 4.40 -2.45 -11.04
N ARG A 7 5.68 -2.77 -11.31
CA ARG A 7 6.74 -2.71 -10.30
C ARG A 7 6.99 -1.28 -9.78
N GLU A 8 6.92 -0.29 -10.65
CA GLU A 8 7.02 1.13 -10.26
C GLU A 8 5.87 1.51 -9.33
N ARG A 9 4.62 1.20 -9.70
CA ARG A 9 3.45 1.46 -8.86
C ARG A 9 3.53 0.71 -7.51
N MET A 10 4.06 -0.50 -7.50
CA MET A 10 4.30 -1.26 -6.27
C MET A 10 5.28 -0.55 -5.33
N ALA A 11 6.35 0.04 -5.87
CA ALA A 11 7.30 0.81 -5.07
C ALA A 11 6.67 2.07 -4.49
N GLU A 12 5.83 2.78 -5.26
CA GLU A 12 5.06 3.92 -4.77
C GLU A 12 4.12 3.52 -3.62
N LEU A 13 3.34 2.45 -3.80
CA LEU A 13 2.43 1.94 -2.77
C LEU A 13 3.16 1.56 -1.49
N ASN A 14 4.33 0.93 -1.57
CA ASN A 14 5.13 0.62 -0.38
C ASN A 14 5.51 1.89 0.40
N VAL A 15 5.95 2.94 -0.29
CA VAL A 15 6.30 4.22 0.34
C VAL A 15 5.07 4.90 0.95
N GLU A 16 3.91 4.85 0.28
CA GLU A 16 2.66 5.39 0.81
C GLU A 16 2.20 4.65 2.08
N ILE A 17 2.27 3.31 2.07
CA ILE A 17 1.96 2.45 3.22
C ILE A 17 2.87 2.78 4.40
N GLU A 18 4.19 2.84 4.19
CA GLU A 18 5.15 3.15 5.26
C GLU A 18 4.89 4.52 5.89
N LYS A 19 4.61 5.53 5.07
CA LYS A 19 4.25 6.88 5.55
C LYS A 19 2.98 6.86 6.38
N LEU A 20 1.97 6.12 5.94
CA LEU A 20 0.68 6.02 6.62
C LEU A 20 0.79 5.28 7.96
N GLN A 21 1.53 4.16 8.00
CA GLN A 21 1.85 3.44 9.23
C GLN A 21 2.61 4.32 10.23
N HIS A 22 3.54 5.16 9.75
CA HIS A 22 4.23 6.12 10.59
C HIS A 22 3.29 7.19 11.15
N GLU A 23 2.35 7.71 10.35
CA GLU A 23 1.34 8.66 10.82
C GLU A 23 0.40 8.05 11.86
N ILE A 24 -0.08 6.82 11.62
CA ILE A 24 -0.90 6.05 12.57
C ILE A 24 -0.18 5.94 13.91
N SER A 25 1.08 5.45 13.89
CA SER A 25 1.89 5.32 15.10
C SER A 25 2.04 6.64 15.85
N LYS A 26 2.27 7.74 15.13
CA LYS A 26 2.40 9.09 15.71
C LYS A 26 1.09 9.59 16.32
N LYS A 27 -0.06 9.26 15.73
CA LYS A 27 -1.38 9.64 16.26
C LYS A 27 -1.76 8.80 17.47
N GLN A 28 -1.56 7.48 17.41
CA GLN A 28 -1.77 6.56 18.53
C GLN A 28 -0.91 6.95 19.74
N ALA A 29 0.36 7.29 19.55
CA ALA A 29 1.24 7.78 20.61
C ALA A 29 0.75 9.08 21.27
N LYS A 30 -0.12 9.85 20.59
CA LYS A 30 -0.76 11.07 21.09
C LYS A 30 -2.19 10.83 21.60
N GLY A 31 -2.65 9.57 21.65
CA GLY A 31 -4.02 9.22 22.02
C GLY A 31 -5.09 9.75 21.06
N ARG A 32 -4.74 9.99 19.79
CA ARG A 32 -5.67 10.46 18.75
C ARG A 32 -6.20 9.27 17.96
N SER A 33 -7.48 9.34 17.55
CA SER A 33 -8.09 8.33 16.67
C SER A 33 -7.33 8.20 15.34
N THR A 34 -7.24 6.95 14.88
CA THR A 34 -6.55 6.52 13.67
C THR A 34 -7.44 5.77 12.69
N ASP A 35 -8.73 5.62 12.99
CA ASP A 35 -9.69 4.78 12.27
C ASP A 35 -9.72 5.07 10.76
N ASP A 36 -9.71 6.34 10.36
CA ASP A 36 -9.70 6.73 8.94
C ASP A 36 -8.36 6.42 8.27
N LEU A 37 -7.25 6.53 9.00
CA LEU A 37 -5.93 6.17 8.48
C LEU A 37 -5.78 4.65 8.35
N GLU A 38 -6.33 3.90 9.29
CA GLU A 38 -6.35 2.43 9.27
C GLU A 38 -7.18 1.90 8.10
N LYS A 39 -8.37 2.47 7.85
CA LYS A 39 -9.15 2.15 6.64
C LYS A 39 -8.38 2.42 5.36
N LYS A 40 -7.72 3.59 5.27
CA LYS A 40 -6.89 3.92 4.12
C LYS A 40 -5.71 2.96 3.95
N LEU A 41 -5.12 2.50 5.07
CA LEU A 41 -4.03 1.53 5.04
C LEU A 41 -4.51 0.20 4.46
N GLU A 42 -5.67 -0.29 4.90
CA GLU A 42 -6.27 -1.51 4.36
C GLU A 42 -6.57 -1.39 2.85
N GLU A 43 -7.04 -0.23 2.38
CA GLU A 43 -7.29 0.00 0.96
C GLU A 43 -6.00 -0.07 0.14
N LEU A 44 -4.92 0.55 0.62
CA LEU A 44 -3.61 0.52 -0.05
C LEU A 44 -2.99 -0.89 -0.03
N GLU A 45 -3.14 -1.64 1.05
CA GLU A 45 -2.67 -3.03 1.15
C GLU A 45 -3.42 -3.94 0.17
N ARG A 46 -4.73 -3.72 -0.02
CA ARG A 46 -5.51 -4.42 -1.06
C ARG A 46 -5.05 -4.06 -2.47
N GLU A 47 -4.87 -2.77 -2.77
CA GLU A 47 -4.36 -2.33 -4.08
C GLU A 47 -3.00 -2.98 -4.39
N LYS A 48 -2.11 -3.03 -3.40
CA LYS A 48 -0.81 -3.69 -3.51
C LYS A 48 -0.95 -5.19 -3.79
N HIS A 49 -1.86 -5.89 -3.09
CA HIS A 49 -2.12 -7.30 -3.31
C HIS A 49 -2.59 -7.58 -4.76
N ASP A 50 -3.58 -6.83 -5.23
CA ASP A 50 -4.10 -6.96 -6.60
C ASP A 50 -3.00 -6.69 -7.65
N LEU A 51 -2.08 -5.76 -7.35
CA LEU A 51 -0.93 -5.47 -8.20
C LEU A 51 0.06 -6.63 -8.27
N VAL A 52 0.31 -7.31 -7.14
CA VAL A 52 1.16 -8.51 -7.09
C VAL A 52 0.57 -9.62 -7.94
N GLU A 53 -0.73 -9.89 -7.81
CA GLU A 53 -1.41 -10.91 -8.60
C GLU A 53 -1.26 -10.63 -10.10
N ARG A 54 -1.52 -9.40 -10.53
CA ARG A 54 -1.36 -8.98 -11.94
C ARG A 54 0.07 -9.10 -12.45
N ILE A 55 1.08 -8.79 -11.63
CA ILE A 55 2.48 -9.00 -11.99
C ILE A 55 2.78 -10.48 -12.15
N GLY A 56 2.24 -11.32 -11.26
CA GLY A 56 2.37 -12.78 -11.30
C GLY A 56 1.82 -13.37 -12.58
N GLU A 57 0.59 -13.01 -12.95
CA GLU A 57 -0.06 -13.42 -14.20
C GLU A 57 0.78 -13.04 -15.43
N LEU A 58 1.30 -11.81 -15.47
CA LEU A 58 2.12 -11.32 -16.58
C LEU A 58 3.54 -11.88 -16.61
N SER A 59 4.01 -12.51 -15.53
CA SER A 59 5.35 -13.13 -15.48
C SER A 59 5.33 -14.60 -15.92
N ILE A 60 4.15 -15.21 -16.00
CA ILE A 60 3.94 -16.61 -16.40
C ILE A 60 3.49 -16.71 -17.88
N ALA A 61 2.91 -15.62 -18.43
CA ALA A 61 2.50 -15.49 -19.83
C ALA A 61 3.67 -15.12 -20.77
#